data_AF-A0AAJ0IBS3-F1
#
_entry.id   AF-A0AAJ0IBS3-F1
#
_cell.length_a   1.000
_cell.length_b   1.000
_cell.length_c   1.000
_cell.angle_alpha   90.00
_cell.angle_beta   90.00
_cell.angle_gamma   90.00
#
_symmetry.space_group_name_H-M   'P 1'
#
loop_
_entity.id
_entity.type
_entity.pdbx_description
1 polymer ?
#
loop_
_entity_poly.entity_id
_entity_poly.type
_entity_poly.pdbx_seq_one_letter_code
_entity_poly.pdbx_strand_id
1 'polypeptide(L)'
;MSALYKQVSPQRRAHAHTPPTPIGPAPAPTPLPGPKPNRAPIANLHPSLIFRRNTAFVGAVFAGAFAFELAYDNGMDKVWDKINKGRQWKDIRHKYVEAEE
;
A
#
# COMPACT_ATOMS: atom_id res chain seq x y z
N MET A 1 -18.98 -6.26 -50.39
CA MET A 1 -17.80 -7.13 -50.57
C MET A 1 -17.85 -8.25 -49.53
N SER A 2 -18.32 -9.44 -49.90
CA SER A 2 -18.08 -10.66 -49.11
C SER A 2 -17.86 -11.80 -50.09
N ALA A 3 -16.59 -12.06 -50.34
CA ALA A 3 -16.13 -13.15 -51.18
C ALA A 3 -16.16 -14.47 -50.39
N LEU A 4 -16.51 -15.52 -51.13
CA LEU A 4 -16.01 -16.90 -50.99
C LEU A 4 -16.16 -17.60 -49.64
N TYR A 5 -17.04 -18.60 -49.61
CA TYR A 5 -16.62 -19.90 -49.07
C TYR A 5 -17.12 -21.03 -49.96
N LYS A 6 -16.15 -21.75 -50.54
CA LYS A 6 -16.33 -22.90 -51.43
C LYS A 6 -16.88 -24.10 -50.64
N GLN A 7 -17.93 -24.66 -51.22
CA GLN A 7 -18.37 -26.05 -51.19
C GLN A 7 -17.23 -27.09 -51.07
N VAL A 8 -17.30 -27.96 -50.05
CA VAL A 8 -16.68 -29.30 -50.02
C VAL A 8 -17.63 -30.27 -49.29
N SER A 9 -18.06 -31.32 -50.00
CA SER A 9 -18.98 -32.39 -49.58
C SER A 9 -18.28 -33.46 -48.71
N PRO A 10 -19.03 -34.42 -48.10
CA PRO A 10 -18.63 -35.12 -46.88
C PRO A 10 -17.76 -36.36 -47.14
N GLN A 11 -16.69 -36.52 -46.38
CA GLN A 11 -15.86 -37.72 -46.38
C GLN A 11 -16.40 -38.77 -45.39
N ARG A 12 -17.22 -39.71 -45.88
CA ARG A 12 -17.47 -40.99 -45.20
C ARG A 12 -16.20 -41.83 -45.29
N ARG A 13 -15.39 -41.84 -44.23
CA ARG A 13 -14.20 -42.69 -44.13
C ARG A 13 -14.59 -44.05 -43.57
N ALA A 14 -14.24 -45.10 -44.31
CA ALA A 14 -14.46 -46.50 -43.97
C ALA A 14 -13.98 -46.86 -42.55
N HIS A 15 -14.76 -47.70 -41.87
CA HIS A 15 -14.46 -48.23 -40.54
C HIS A 15 -13.27 -49.20 -40.61
N ALA A 16 -12.10 -48.76 -40.15
CA ALA A 16 -10.97 -49.64 -39.89
C ALA A 16 -11.19 -50.33 -38.53
N HIS A 17 -11.36 -51.65 -38.53
CA HIS A 17 -11.30 -52.46 -37.31
C HIS A 17 -9.85 -52.52 -36.84
N THR A 18 -9.53 -51.80 -35.76
CA THR A 18 -8.27 -51.96 -35.04
C THR A 18 -8.33 -53.22 -34.17
N PRO A 19 -7.28 -54.04 -34.10
CA PRO A 19 -7.22 -55.18 -33.18
C PRO A 19 -7.28 -54.70 -31.71
N PRO A 20 -7.84 -55.48 -30.78
CA PRO A 20 -7.85 -55.11 -29.37
C PRO A 20 -6.42 -55.13 -28.82
N THR A 21 -6.05 -54.03 -28.14
CA THR A 21 -4.79 -53.89 -27.41
C THR A 21 -4.65 -54.99 -26.35
N PRO A 22 -3.50 -55.67 -26.20
CA PRO A 22 -3.27 -56.54 -25.06
C PRO A 22 -3.25 -55.71 -23.76
N ILE A 23 -4.18 -56.01 -22.84
CA ILE A 23 -4.25 -55.37 -21.52
C ILE A 23 -3.18 -56.01 -20.64
N GLY A 24 -1.99 -55.38 -20.57
CA GLY A 24 -1.03 -55.67 -19.50
C GLY A 24 -1.60 -55.27 -18.13
N PRO A 25 -1.05 -55.79 -17.00
CA PRO A 25 -1.49 -55.37 -15.68
C PRO A 25 -1.35 -53.85 -15.54
N ALA A 26 -2.39 -53.21 -15.01
CA ALA A 26 -2.44 -51.76 -14.84
C ALA A 26 -1.18 -51.25 -14.08
N PRO A 27 -0.57 -50.12 -14.50
CA PRO A 27 0.53 -49.54 -13.74
C PRO A 27 0.04 -49.21 -12.32
N ALA A 28 0.87 -49.51 -11.32
CA ALA A 28 0.55 -49.25 -9.92
C ALA A 28 0.11 -47.78 -9.73
N PRO A 29 -0.91 -47.50 -8.91
CA PRO A 29 -1.35 -46.13 -8.67
C PRO A 29 -0.19 -45.33 -8.07
N THR A 30 0.11 -44.17 -8.67
CA THR A 30 1.10 -43.24 -8.13
C THR A 30 0.76 -42.92 -6.68
N PRO A 31 1.72 -42.98 -5.73
CA PRO A 31 1.45 -42.61 -4.34
C PRO A 31 0.90 -41.19 -4.27
N LEU A 32 -0.15 -40.98 -3.48
CA LEU A 32 -0.72 -39.66 -3.29
C LEU A 32 0.32 -38.70 -2.70
N PRO A 33 0.34 -37.43 -3.11
CA PRO A 33 1.21 -36.44 -2.50
C PRO A 33 0.88 -36.34 -1.01
N GLY A 34 1.91 -36.49 -0.17
CA GLY A 34 1.77 -36.37 1.28
C GLY A 34 1.23 -35.01 1.73
N PRO A 35 0.74 -34.89 2.98
CA PRO A 35 0.18 -33.65 3.49
C PRO A 35 1.19 -32.51 3.38
N LYS A 36 0.77 -31.40 2.77
CA LYS A 36 1.62 -30.21 2.62
C LYS A 36 1.94 -29.66 4.01
N PRO A 37 3.21 -29.30 4.31
CA PRO A 37 3.57 -28.77 5.62
C PRO A 37 2.82 -27.47 5.91
N ASN A 38 2.26 -27.36 7.12
CA ASN A 38 1.55 -26.19 7.58
C ASN A 38 2.55 -25.04 7.74
N ARG A 39 2.52 -24.07 6.81
CA ARG A 39 3.31 -22.84 6.95
C ARG A 39 2.74 -22.05 8.13
N ALA A 40 3.53 -21.84 9.17
CA ALA A 40 3.15 -21.01 10.31
C ALA A 40 2.67 -19.63 9.82
N PRO A 41 1.64 -19.02 10.44
CA PRO A 41 1.22 -17.69 10.08
C PRO A 41 2.35 -16.72 10.46
N ILE A 42 2.94 -16.08 9.46
CA ILE A 42 3.82 -14.93 9.68
C ILE A 42 2.93 -13.89 10.35
N ALA A 43 3.25 -13.51 11.58
CA ALA A 43 2.44 -12.57 12.35
C ALA A 43 2.26 -11.27 11.55
N ASN A 44 1.03 -11.01 11.10
CA ASN A 44 0.67 -9.78 10.40
C ASN A 44 0.58 -8.63 11.42
N LEU A 45 1.69 -7.98 11.73
CA LEU A 45 1.67 -6.63 12.30
C LEU A 45 1.14 -5.69 11.22
N HIS A 46 -0.16 -5.42 11.21
CA HIS A 46 -0.82 -4.58 10.20
C HIS A 46 -0.74 -3.09 10.61
N PRO A 47 0.09 -2.26 9.95
CA PRO A 47 0.45 -0.92 10.44
C PRO A 47 -0.54 0.16 10.00
N SER A 48 -1.86 -0.03 10.11
CA SER A 48 -2.78 0.95 9.51
C SER A 48 -4.16 1.10 10.16
N LEU A 49 -4.19 1.54 11.42
CA LEU A 49 -5.39 2.21 11.91
C LEU A 49 -5.55 3.63 11.33
N ILE A 50 -4.44 4.35 11.09
CA ILE A 50 -4.47 5.77 10.66
C ILE A 50 -4.28 5.94 9.14
N PHE A 51 -3.57 5.01 8.50
CA PHE A 51 -3.16 5.14 7.09
C PHE A 51 -3.99 4.33 6.09
N ARG A 52 -4.96 3.52 6.55
CA ARG A 52 -5.75 2.65 5.65
C ARG A 52 -6.94 3.35 4.99
N ARG A 53 -7.40 4.46 5.58
CA ARG A 53 -8.49 5.28 5.05
C ARG A 53 -7.95 6.65 4.66
N ASN A 54 -8.01 6.97 3.36
CA ASN A 54 -7.53 8.23 2.81
C ASN A 54 -8.12 9.45 3.54
N THR A 55 -9.39 9.38 3.94
CA THR A 55 -10.05 10.45 4.71
C THR A 55 -9.51 10.61 6.13
N ALA A 56 -9.17 9.50 6.80
CA ALA A 56 -8.57 9.54 8.13
C ALA A 56 -7.15 10.11 8.08
N PHE A 57 -6.39 9.80 7.02
CA PHE A 57 -5.08 10.38 6.77
C PHE A 57 -5.16 11.90 6.60
N VAL A 58 -6.03 12.40 5.71
CA VAL A 58 -6.21 13.85 5.50
C VAL A 58 -6.67 14.54 6.79
N GLY A 59 -7.60 13.94 7.54
CA GLY A 59 -8.03 14.48 8.84
C GLY A 59 -6.90 14.54 9.86
N ALA A 60 -6.05 13.51 9.93
CA ALA A 60 -4.89 13.49 10.82
C ALA A 60 -3.83 14.53 10.44
N VAL A 61 -3.59 14.74 9.13
CA VAL A 61 -2.67 15.78 8.65
C VAL A 61 -3.16 17.16 9.04
N PHE A 62 -4.46 17.47 8.84
CA PHE A 62 -4.99 18.78 9.22
C PHE A 62 -4.97 18.99 10.74
N ALA A 63 -5.43 18.00 11.52
CA ALA A 63 -5.38 18.09 12.98
C ALA A 63 -3.94 18.26 13.49
N GLY A 64 -3.00 17.51 12.89
CA GLY A 64 -1.58 17.61 13.19
C GLY A 64 -1.01 18.98 12.83
N ALA A 65 -1.39 19.55 11.68
CA ALA A 65 -0.94 20.87 11.26
C ALA A 65 -1.39 21.97 12.24
N PHE A 66 -2.66 21.97 12.67
CA PHE A 66 -3.13 22.94 13.66
C PHE A 66 -2.46 22.79 15.02
N ALA A 67 -2.29 21.55 15.49
CA ALA A 67 -1.60 21.30 16.76
C ALA A 67 -0.12 21.70 16.69
N PHE A 68 0.52 21.43 15.55
CA PHE A 68 1.91 21.79 15.29
C PHE A 68 2.09 23.31 15.23
N GLU A 69 1.25 24.03 14.49
CA GLU A 69 1.29 25.50 14.39
C GLU A 69 1.31 26.15 15.77
N LEU A 70 0.34 25.80 16.63
CA LEU A 70 0.24 26.35 17.97
C LEU A 70 1.49 26.06 18.81
N ALA A 71 2.04 24.85 18.72
CA ALA A 71 3.22 24.47 19.48
C ALA A 71 4.50 25.11 18.90
N TYR A 72 4.60 25.22 17.58
CA TYR A 72 5.77 25.68 16.86
C TYR A 72 5.96 27.17 17.04
N ASP A 73 4.92 27.99 16.85
CA ASP A 73 5.00 29.45 17.03
C ASP A 73 5.46 29.80 18.45
N ASN A 74 4.74 29.28 19.46
CA ASN A 74 5.08 29.51 20.85
C ASN A 74 6.46 28.94 21.23
N GLY A 75 6.87 27.84 20.61
CA GLY A 75 8.16 27.22 20.84
C GLY A 75 9.31 28.04 20.25
N MET A 76 9.17 28.46 19.00
CA MET A 76 10.19 29.18 18.26
C MET A 76 10.35 30.62 18.74
N ASP A 77 9.26 31.29 19.12
CA ASP A 77 9.35 32.60 19.77
C ASP A 77 10.21 32.52 21.04
N LYS A 78 9.99 31.52 21.89
CA LYS A 78 10.80 31.34 23.11
C LYS A 78 12.27 31.04 22.81
N VAL A 79 12.53 30.22 21.79
CA VAL A 79 13.90 29.91 21.37
C VAL A 79 14.59 31.18 20.87
N TRP A 80 13.93 31.94 20.00
CA TRP A 80 14.44 33.20 19.47
C TRP A 80 14.68 34.22 20.59
N ASP A 81 13.74 34.33 21.51
CA ASP A 81 13.80 35.25 22.64
C ASP A 81 14.99 34.98 23.54
N LYS A 82 15.26 33.69 23.81
CA LYS A 82 16.38 33.27 24.63
C LYS A 82 17.71 33.56 23.94
N ILE A 83 17.80 33.33 22.63
CA ILE A 83 19.02 33.56 21.85
C ILE A 83 19.31 35.06 21.71
N ASN A 84 18.28 35.89 21.57
CA ASN A 84 18.41 37.33 21.33
C ASN A 84 18.13 38.18 22.58
N LYS A 85 18.19 37.59 23.77
CA LYS A 85 17.94 38.31 25.03
C LYS A 85 18.84 39.54 25.16
N GLY A 86 18.26 40.67 25.51
CA GLY A 86 18.95 41.95 25.68
C GLY A 86 19.17 42.73 24.39
N ARG A 87 18.86 42.15 23.22
CA ARG A 87 18.92 42.83 21.91
C ARG A 87 17.55 43.13 21.32
N GLN A 88 16.50 42.57 21.89
CA GLN A 88 15.15 42.75 21.39
C GLN A 88 14.57 44.09 21.85
N TRP A 89 13.75 44.70 20.99
CA TRP A 89 13.06 45.94 21.33
C TRP A 89 12.31 45.83 22.67
N LYS A 90 11.60 44.72 22.91
CA LYS A 90 10.88 44.49 24.17
C LYS A 90 11.78 44.50 25.42
N ASP A 91 13.07 44.17 25.28
CA ASP A 91 14.03 44.21 26.37
C ASP A 91 14.62 45.61 26.58
N ILE A 92 14.76 46.43 25.53
CA ILE A 92 15.43 47.74 25.59
C ILE A 92 14.49 48.95 25.58
N ARG A 93 13.21 48.75 25.22
CA ARG A 93 12.23 49.83 25.03
C ARG A 93 12.05 50.74 26.24
N HIS A 94 12.20 50.19 27.45
CA HIS A 94 12.05 50.94 28.70
C HIS A 94 13.03 52.13 28.78
N LYS A 95 14.20 52.02 28.14
CA LYS A 95 15.21 53.08 28.12
C LYS A 95 14.84 54.28 27.24
N TYR A 96 13.89 54.12 26.33
CA TYR A 96 13.57 55.12 25.31
C TYR A 96 12.18 55.72 25.53
N VAL A 97 11.22 54.93 26.00
CA VAL A 97 9.84 55.40 26.23
C VAL A 97 9.73 56.28 27.48
N GLU A 98 10.51 56.02 28.53
CA GLU A 98 10.54 56.91 29.73
C GLU A 98 11.36 58.18 29.49
N ALA A 99 12.22 58.21 28.47
CA ALA A 99 13.05 59.37 28.15
C ALA A 99 12.31 60.44 27.30
N GLU A 100 11.08 60.14 26.87
CA GLU A 100 10.24 61.04 26.07
C GLU A 100 9.17 61.79 26.92
N GLU A 101 9.05 61.48 28.22
CA GLU A 101 8.25 62.25 29.20
C GLU A 101 9.15 63.16 30.05
#